data_AF-F0GGW4-F1
#
_entry.id   AF-F0GGW4-F1
#
_cell.length_a   1.000
_cell.length_b   1.000
_cell.length_c   1.000
_cell.angle_alpha   90.00
_cell.angle_beta   90.00
_cell.angle_gamma   90.00
#
_symmetry.space_group_name_H-M   'P 1'
#
loop_
_entity.id
_entity.type
_entity.pdbx_description
1 polymer ?
#
loop_
_entity_poly.entity_id
_entity_poly.type
_entity_poly.pdbx_seq_one_letter_code
_entity_poly.pdbx_strand_id
1 'polypeptide(L)'
;MAAELAGVEKLPGTYPFTIARAVGAYRINDYLHRMIEPAHRAQFLADPEASFEAAGLSDEERDLIRRRDWPGLLRYGVIFFLLEKLGAVTGVSNLHIYAAMRGESLEDFQRTRNAPGALYSVAGKSAGPLGWDDAGRKDGA
;
A
#
# COMPACT_ATOMS: atom_id res chain seq x y z
N MET A 1 13.91 21.60 13.91
CA MET A 1 12.88 20.83 13.16
C MET A 1 12.01 21.73 12.27
N ALA A 2 11.53 22.90 12.73
CA ALA A 2 10.63 23.74 11.91
C ALA A 2 11.25 24.30 10.61
N ALA A 3 12.55 24.62 10.60
CA ALA A 3 13.20 25.22 9.42
C ALA A 3 13.29 24.26 8.21
N GLU A 4 13.62 22.99 8.43
CA GLU A 4 13.75 21.99 7.36
C GLU A 4 12.43 21.66 6.66
N LEU A 5 11.30 21.82 7.36
CA LEU A 5 9.96 21.57 6.81
C LEU A 5 9.26 22.86 6.35
N ALA A 6 9.93 24.01 6.39
CA ALA A 6 9.32 25.26 5.97
C ALA A 6 8.89 25.20 4.49
N GLY A 7 7.61 25.44 4.21
CA GLY A 7 7.07 25.42 2.85
C GLY A 7 6.63 24.04 2.35
N VAL A 8 6.80 22.97 3.14
CA VAL A 8 6.41 21.60 2.76
C VAL A 8 4.91 21.48 2.51
N GLU A 9 4.10 22.30 3.18
CA GLU A 9 2.65 22.37 3.04
C GLU A 9 2.19 22.82 1.64
N LYS A 10 3.08 23.43 0.85
CA LYS A 10 2.80 23.88 -0.51
C LYS A 10 2.93 22.77 -1.55
N LEU A 11 3.49 21.62 -1.18
CA LEU A 11 3.66 20.48 -2.09
C LEU A 11 2.32 19.74 -2.23
N PRO A 12 1.62 19.85 -3.38
CA PRO A 12 0.34 19.21 -3.55
C PRO A 12 0.49 17.68 -3.53
N GLY A 13 -0.49 16.99 -2.97
CA GLY A 13 -0.51 15.52 -2.92
C GLY A 13 0.63 14.89 -2.10
N THR A 14 1.34 15.68 -1.30
CA THR A 14 2.49 15.23 -0.51
C THR A 14 2.14 15.25 0.96
N TYR A 15 2.43 14.16 1.67
CA TYR A 15 2.09 14.02 3.08
C TYR A 15 3.31 13.59 3.90
N PRO A 16 4.11 14.55 4.43
CA PRO A 16 5.31 14.24 5.20
C PRO A 16 5.01 13.32 6.40
N PHE A 17 5.79 12.24 6.54
CA PHE A 17 5.67 11.31 7.65
C PHE A 17 6.42 11.84 8.89
N THR A 18 5.88 12.91 9.49
CA THR A 18 6.43 13.53 10.70
C THR A 18 6.19 12.67 11.94
N ILE A 19 6.87 12.97 13.04
CA ILE A 19 6.67 12.25 14.33
C ILE A 19 5.20 12.30 14.77
N ALA A 20 4.56 13.46 14.69
CA ALA A 20 3.15 13.60 15.08
C ALA A 20 2.23 12.65 14.27
N ARG A 21 2.51 12.51 12.98
CA ARG A 21 1.78 11.61 12.09
C ARG A 21 2.09 10.14 12.37
N ALA A 22 3.35 9.81 12.58
CA ALA A 22 3.80 8.46 12.93
C ALA A 22 3.17 7.98 14.23
N VAL A 23 3.11 8.85 15.25
CA VAL A 23 2.45 8.54 16.53
C VAL A 23 0.94 8.39 16.35
N GLY A 24 0.29 9.31 15.64
CA GLY A 24 -1.16 9.28 15.41
C GLY A 24 -1.65 8.04 14.67
N ALA A 25 -0.83 7.51 13.74
CA ALA A 25 -1.14 6.32 12.96
C ALA A 25 -0.32 5.08 13.40
N TYR A 26 0.28 5.08 14.59
CA TYR A 26 1.22 4.02 14.98
C TYR A 26 0.61 2.62 14.91
N ARG A 27 -0.62 2.46 15.40
CA ARG A 27 -1.32 1.17 15.48
C ARG A 27 -1.50 0.51 14.11
N ILE A 28 -2.03 1.23 13.12
CA ILE A 28 -2.19 0.70 11.75
C ILE A 28 -0.84 0.47 11.06
N ASN A 29 0.17 1.32 11.32
CA ASN A 29 1.51 1.12 10.77
C ASN A 29 2.16 -0.15 11.37
N ASP A 30 2.02 -0.39 12.68
CA ASP A 30 2.53 -1.62 13.30
C ASP A 30 1.82 -2.86 12.72
N TYR A 31 0.49 -2.83 12.62
CA TYR A 31 -0.28 -3.91 12.01
C TYR A 31 0.21 -4.25 10.59
N LEU A 32 0.35 -3.25 9.72
CA LEU A 32 0.81 -3.47 8.34
C LEU A 32 2.31 -3.82 8.27
N HIS A 33 3.12 -3.41 9.24
CA HIS A 33 4.52 -3.83 9.34
C HIS A 33 4.64 -5.33 9.59
N ARG A 34 3.76 -5.90 10.43
CA ARG A 34 3.74 -7.34 10.75
C ARG A 34 3.39 -8.24 9.56
N MET A 35 3.03 -7.68 8.40
CA MET A 35 2.94 -8.41 7.14
C MET A 35 4.26 -9.09 6.72
N ILE A 36 5.39 -8.76 7.34
CA ILE A 36 6.65 -9.53 7.18
C ILE A 36 6.59 -10.93 7.83
N GLU A 37 5.72 -11.13 8.81
CA GLU A 37 5.57 -12.39 9.55
C GLU A 37 4.62 -13.35 8.78
N PRO A 38 5.05 -14.58 8.45
CA PRO A 38 4.20 -15.54 7.73
C PRO A 38 2.87 -15.86 8.43
N ALA A 39 2.89 -16.02 9.75
CA ALA A 39 1.69 -16.33 10.54
C ALA A 39 0.68 -15.18 10.51
N HIS A 40 1.17 -13.93 10.60
CA HIS A 40 0.31 -12.75 10.53
C HIS A 40 -0.36 -12.63 9.15
N ARG A 41 0.40 -12.83 8.06
CA ARG A 41 -0.17 -12.86 6.71
C ARG A 41 -1.23 -13.95 6.56
N ALA A 42 -0.94 -15.15 7.04
CA ALA A 42 -1.87 -16.27 6.95
C ALA A 42 -3.18 -15.98 7.70
N GLN A 43 -3.10 -15.39 8.90
CA GLN A 43 -4.27 -14.98 9.66
C GLN A 43 -5.07 -13.89 8.93
N PHE A 44 -4.41 -12.83 8.46
CA PHE A 44 -5.05 -11.76 7.70
C PHE A 44 -5.75 -12.27 6.43
N LEU A 45 -5.13 -13.21 5.71
CA LEU A 45 -5.71 -13.77 4.48
C LEU A 45 -6.88 -14.72 4.76
N ALA A 46 -6.86 -15.43 5.89
CA ALA A 46 -7.91 -16.38 6.27
C ALA A 46 -9.12 -15.68 6.90
N ASP A 47 -8.90 -14.73 7.81
CA ASP A 47 -9.95 -13.97 8.51
C ASP A 47 -9.44 -12.56 8.86
N PRO A 48 -9.60 -11.58 7.94
CA PRO A 48 -9.18 -10.21 8.17
C PRO A 48 -9.84 -9.55 9.39
N GLU A 49 -11.12 -9.84 9.67
CA GLU A 49 -11.84 -9.17 10.76
C GLU A 49 -11.34 -9.66 12.12
N ALA A 50 -11.10 -10.97 12.27
CA ALA A 50 -10.48 -11.50 13.47
C ALA A 50 -9.04 -10.97 13.66
N SER A 51 -8.27 -10.79 12.57
CA SER A 51 -6.92 -10.23 12.67
C SER A 51 -6.94 -8.73 13.04
N PHE A 52 -7.91 -7.97 12.54
CA PHE A 52 -8.10 -6.57 12.92
C PHE A 52 -8.49 -6.41 14.39
N GLU A 53 -9.42 -7.24 14.85
CA GLU A 53 -9.87 -7.25 16.25
C GLU A 53 -8.72 -7.59 17.19
N ALA A 54 -7.96 -8.65 16.87
CA ALA A 54 -6.79 -9.05 17.66
C ALA A 54 -5.71 -7.96 17.73
N ALA A 55 -5.62 -7.09 16.72
CA ALA A 55 -4.71 -5.95 16.68
C ALA A 55 -5.28 -4.66 17.30
N GLY A 56 -6.55 -4.67 17.72
CA GLY A 56 -7.22 -3.52 18.32
C GLY A 56 -7.40 -2.34 17.37
N LEU A 57 -7.48 -2.59 16.05
CA LEU A 57 -7.67 -1.53 15.06
C LEU A 57 -9.00 -0.81 15.27
N SER A 58 -9.05 0.50 15.02
CA SER A 58 -10.30 1.27 15.02
C SER A 58 -11.17 0.92 13.81
N ASP A 59 -12.46 1.25 13.86
CA ASP A 59 -13.37 1.01 12.73
C ASP A 59 -12.93 1.71 11.44
N GLU A 60 -12.36 2.91 11.56
CA GLU A 60 -11.79 3.66 10.43
C GLU A 60 -10.58 2.95 9.83
N GLU A 61 -9.64 2.51 10.66
CA GLU A 61 -8.45 1.77 10.20
C GLU A 61 -8.85 0.46 9.51
N ARG A 62 -9.83 -0.25 10.07
CA ARG A 62 -10.41 -1.46 9.48
C ARG A 62 -11.01 -1.18 8.12
N ASP A 63 -11.84 -0.13 7.99
CA ASP A 63 -12.47 0.22 6.72
C ASP A 63 -11.43 0.56 5.63
N LEU A 64 -10.42 1.36 5.99
CA LEU A 64 -9.34 1.74 5.09
C LEU A 64 -8.60 0.51 4.53
N ILE A 65 -8.27 -0.46 5.39
CA ILE A 65 -7.61 -1.70 4.95
C ILE A 65 -8.57 -2.59 4.14
N ARG A 66 -9.82 -2.77 4.61
CA ARG A 66 -10.84 -3.62 3.99
C ARG A 66 -11.16 -3.18 2.57
N ARG A 67 -11.30 -1.88 2.35
CA ARG A 67 -11.58 -1.29 1.03
C ARG A 67 -10.34 -1.10 0.16
N ARG A 68 -9.15 -1.33 0.73
CA ARG A 68 -7.86 -1.04 0.09
C ARG A 68 -7.85 0.40 -0.42
N ASP A 69 -8.31 1.32 0.42
CA ASP A 69 -8.33 2.74 0.12
C ASP A 69 -6.90 3.30 0.19
N TRP A 70 -6.11 3.03 -0.85
CA TRP A 70 -4.70 3.43 -0.92
C TRP A 70 -4.48 4.93 -0.68
N PRO A 71 -5.20 5.85 -1.35
CA PRO A 71 -5.06 7.27 -1.05
C PRO A 71 -5.57 7.61 0.36
N GLY A 72 -6.64 6.97 0.85
CA GLY A 72 -7.13 7.13 2.21
C GLY A 72 -6.11 6.72 3.28
N LEU A 73 -5.50 5.54 3.14
CA LEU A 73 -4.43 5.04 4.01
C LEU A 73 -3.23 5.99 4.02
N LEU A 74 -2.83 6.48 2.84
CA LEU A 74 -1.75 7.46 2.73
C LEU A 74 -2.10 8.77 3.43
N ARG A 75 -3.35 9.26 3.34
CA ARG A 75 -3.84 10.48 4.01
C ARG A 75 -3.99 10.31 5.52
N TYR A 76 -4.45 9.13 5.96
CA TYR A 76 -4.60 8.78 7.38
C TYR A 76 -3.26 8.84 8.12
N GLY A 77 -2.18 8.39 7.46
CA GLY A 77 -0.84 8.41 8.04
C GLY A 77 -0.10 7.09 7.93
N VAL A 78 -0.54 6.16 7.08
CA VAL A 78 0.25 4.97 6.77
C VAL A 78 1.41 5.35 5.87
N ILE A 79 2.63 4.96 6.24
CA ILE A 79 3.80 5.16 5.38
C ILE A 79 3.75 4.21 4.17
N PHE A 80 4.07 4.72 2.98
CA PHE A 80 3.91 4.00 1.71
C PHE A 80 4.57 2.60 1.70
N PHE A 81 5.74 2.43 2.32
CA PHE A 81 6.45 1.15 2.37
C PHE A 81 5.69 0.00 3.05
N LEU A 82 4.63 0.32 3.81
CA LEU A 82 3.73 -0.67 4.39
C LEU A 82 2.55 -0.97 3.46
N LEU A 83 2.13 -0.01 2.64
CA LEU A 83 1.17 -0.23 1.56
C LEU A 83 1.74 -1.18 0.51
N GLU A 84 3.04 -1.08 0.21
CA GLU A 84 3.73 -2.06 -0.65
C GLU A 84 3.68 -3.48 -0.08
N LYS A 85 3.82 -3.63 1.25
CA LYS A 85 3.69 -4.94 1.91
C LYS A 85 2.27 -5.47 1.81
N LEU A 86 1.28 -4.64 2.12
CA LEU A 86 -0.12 -5.01 1.96
C LEU A 86 -0.42 -5.43 0.52
N GLY A 87 0.06 -4.65 -0.44
CA GLY A 87 -0.07 -4.95 -1.86
C GLY A 87 0.52 -6.31 -2.23
N ALA A 88 1.76 -6.59 -1.80
CA ALA A 88 2.39 -7.89 -2.00
C ALA A 88 1.59 -9.06 -1.38
N VAL A 89 1.03 -8.86 -0.18
CA VAL A 89 0.20 -9.88 0.49
C VAL A 89 -1.12 -10.12 -0.25
N THR A 90 -1.71 -9.08 -0.83
CA THR A 90 -3.00 -9.15 -1.53
C THR A 90 -2.88 -9.33 -3.05
N GLY A 91 -1.68 -9.57 -3.58
CA GLY A 91 -1.45 -9.74 -5.02
C GLY A 91 -1.58 -8.46 -5.87
N VAL A 92 -1.50 -7.29 -5.25
CA VAL A 92 -1.59 -5.98 -5.90
C VAL A 92 -0.17 -5.46 -6.18
N SER A 93 0.10 -5.09 -7.44
CA SER A 93 1.40 -4.51 -7.83
C SER A 93 1.53 -3.05 -7.40
N ASN A 94 2.76 -2.54 -7.29
CA ASN A 94 3.00 -1.14 -6.94
C ASN A 94 2.33 -0.17 -7.92
N LEU A 95 2.28 -0.52 -9.21
CA LEU A 95 1.64 0.32 -10.24
C LEU A 95 0.13 0.44 -10.05
N HIS A 96 -0.54 -0.60 -9.54
CA HIS A 96 -1.97 -0.49 -9.18
C HIS A 96 -2.18 0.50 -8.04
N ILE A 97 -1.29 0.48 -7.03
CA ILE A 97 -1.33 1.41 -5.90
C ILE A 97 -1.10 2.84 -6.39
N TYR A 98 -0.12 3.06 -7.28
CA TYR A 98 0.15 4.38 -7.85
C TYR A 98 -1.02 4.92 -8.69
N ALA A 99 -1.61 4.08 -9.55
CA ALA A 99 -2.78 4.44 -10.34
C ALA A 99 -3.96 4.86 -9.45
N ALA A 100 -4.24 4.08 -8.40
CA ALA A 100 -5.28 4.40 -7.42
C ALA A 100 -5.01 5.73 -6.69
N MET A 101 -3.75 6.02 -6.33
CA MET A 101 -3.36 7.29 -5.72
C MET A 101 -3.51 8.49 -6.66
N ARG A 102 -3.41 8.28 -7.97
CA ARG A 102 -3.69 9.29 -9.01
C ARG A 102 -5.16 9.37 -9.42
N GLY A 103 -6.00 8.46 -8.96
CA GLY A 103 -7.42 8.42 -9.31
C GLY A 103 -7.68 8.02 -10.76
N GLU A 104 -6.79 7.23 -11.36
CA GLU A 104 -6.86 6.81 -12.75
C GLU A 104 -6.79 5.29 -12.89
N SER A 105 -7.13 4.78 -14.07
CA SER A 105 -6.98 3.35 -14.37
C SER A 105 -5.50 2.95 -14.41
N LEU A 106 -5.19 1.66 -14.21
CA LEU A 106 -3.83 1.15 -14.38
C LEU A 106 -3.31 1.42 -15.80
N GLU A 107 -4.16 1.30 -16.81
CA GLU A 107 -3.81 1.54 -18.20
C GLU A 107 -3.39 3.01 -18.41
N ASP A 108 -4.17 3.96 -17.92
CA ASP A 108 -3.86 5.39 -18.02
C ASP A 108 -2.58 5.74 -17.28
N PHE A 109 -2.37 5.16 -16.08
CA PHE A 109 -1.13 5.33 -15.34
C PHE A 109 0.08 4.80 -16.10
N GLN A 110 -0.05 3.62 -16.73
CA GLN A 110 1.03 3.02 -17.51
C GLN A 110 1.41 3.86 -18.73
N ARG A 111 0.47 4.57 -19.36
CA ARG A 111 0.74 5.51 -20.45
C ARG A 111 1.64 6.67 -20.02
N THR A 112 1.71 6.98 -18.72
CA THR A 112 2.64 8.00 -18.20
C THR A 112 4.04 7.45 -17.87
N ARG A 113 4.33 6.18 -18.18
CA ARG A 113 5.62 5.53 -17.92
C ARG A 113 6.41 5.38 -19.22
N ASN A 114 7.73 5.51 -19.14
CA ASN A 114 8.62 5.28 -20.30
C ASN A 114 8.73 3.79 -20.68
N ALA A 115 8.38 2.89 -19.75
CA ALA A 115 8.32 1.46 -19.96
C ALA A 115 6.94 0.95 -19.49
N PRO A 116 5.88 1.09 -20.30
CA PRO A 116 4.59 0.51 -20.00
C PRO A 116 4.71 -1.02 -19.94
N GLY A 117 3.96 -1.68 -19.05
CA GLY A 117 3.98 -3.14 -18.86
C GLY A 117 4.91 -3.65 -17.75
N ALA A 118 5.80 -2.82 -17.21
CA ALA A 118 6.69 -3.20 -16.11
C ALA A 118 5.96 -3.19 -14.75
N LEU A 119 5.09 -4.17 -14.52
CA LEU A 119 4.46 -4.40 -13.22
C LEU A 119 5.46 -5.07 -12.26
N TYR A 120 5.49 -4.60 -11.01
CA TYR A 120 6.38 -5.13 -9.98
C TYR A 120 5.75 -5.05 -8.58
N SER A 121 6.28 -5.86 -7.67
CA SER A 121 5.91 -5.91 -6.26
C SER A 121 7.12 -6.27 -5.41
N VAL A 122 7.01 -6.10 -4.09
CA VAL A 122 7.99 -6.56 -3.09
C VAL A 122 7.74 -8.00 -2.63
N ALA A 123 6.83 -8.71 -3.29
CA ALA A 123 6.53 -10.11 -3.02
C ALA A 123 7.78 -11.00 -3.16
N GLY A 124 8.05 -11.82 -2.15
CA GLY A 124 9.15 -12.78 -2.16
C GLY A 124 8.84 -14.03 -2.98
N LYS A 125 9.85 -14.90 -3.18
CA LYS A 125 9.74 -16.14 -3.97
C LYS A 125 8.62 -17.11 -3.52
N SER A 126 8.13 -16.97 -2.29
CA SER A 126 7.04 -17.79 -1.74
C SER A 126 5.64 -17.32 -2.13
N ALA A 127 5.49 -16.19 -2.83
CA ALA A 127 4.19 -15.59 -3.15
C ALA A 127 3.42 -16.32 -4.26
N GLY A 128 4.04 -17.26 -4.97
CA GLY A 128 3.42 -17.95 -6.11
C GLY A 128 3.21 -17.03 -7.32
N PRO A 129 2.49 -17.50 -8.36
CA PRO A 129 2.14 -16.70 -9.51
C PRO A 129 1.19 -15.56 -9.11
N LEU A 130 1.51 -14.33 -9.54
CA LEU A 130 0.66 -13.17 -9.32
C LEU A 130 -0.25 -12.97 -10.53
N GLY A 131 -1.50 -12.56 -10.30
CA GLY A 131 -2.51 -12.45 -11.36
C GLY A 131 -2.17 -11.47 -12.50
N TRP A 132 -1.11 -10.69 -12.34
CA TRP A 132 -0.60 -9.75 -13.33
C TRP A 132 0.71 -10.20 -14.02
N ASP A 133 1.29 -11.34 -13.64
CA ASP A 133 2.49 -11.90 -14.29
C ASP A 133 2.22 -12.23 -15.77
N ASP A 134 0.98 -12.62 -16.09
CA ASP A 134 0.55 -12.96 -17.45
C ASP A 134 0.20 -11.73 -18.31
N ALA A 135 -0.08 -10.59 -17.68
CA ALA A 135 -0.49 -9.36 -18.36
C ALA A 135 0.69 -8.63 -19.04
N GLY A 136 1.91 -8.78 -18.51
CA GLY A 136 3.13 -8.19 -19.08
C GLY A 136 3.77 -9.01 -20.21
N ARG A 137 3.29 -10.24 -20.48
CA ARG A 137 3.90 -11.17 -21.45
C ARG A 137 3.31 -11.08 -22.86
N LYS A 138 2.22 -10.34 -23.06
CA LYS A 138 1.45 -10.38 -24.32
C LYS A 138 2.01 -9.55 -25.47
N ASP A 139 3.08 -8.78 -25.29
CA ASP A 139 3.63 -7.90 -26.34
C ASP A 139 5.03 -8.31 -26.83
N GLY A 140 5.33 -9.61 -26.80
CA GLY A 140 6.62 -10.15 -27.22
C GLY A 140 6.51 -11.44 -28.05
N ALA A 141 5.78 -11.41 -29.16
CA ALA A 141 5.84 -12.39 -30.25
C ALA A 141 5.61 -11.70 -31.59
#